data_AF-A0A9W4T3K6-F1
#
_entry.id   AF-A0A9W4T3K6-F1
#
_cell.length_a   1.000
_cell.length_b   1.000
_cell.length_c   1.000
_cell.angle_alpha   90.00
_cell.angle_beta   90.00
_cell.angle_gamma   90.00
#
_symmetry.space_group_name_H-M   'P 1'
#
loop_
_entity.id
_entity.type
_entity.pdbx_description
1 polymer ?
#
loop_
_entity_poly.entity_id
_entity_poly.type
_entity_poly.pdbx_seq_one_letter_code
_entity_poly.pdbx_strand_id
1 'polypeptide(L)'
;SFRVETLNLGRFGHSTVLVDNKLYFFGGSLGPCTNDVFYLDLSQQFNAENPPWTDLTSNSGIGFKIMRNQNNEDSFISLVYEFNLKSGQWIIPVIKGNVPARRREFQAVADDLGSIYVFGGGADKSIGSNITQIFNDMAILNTVNLTWSYGPIVNAPTPRVDYTATLLSDGVIVYIGGREYIYGVFAVVDAMTIDLELL
;
A
#
# COMPACT_ATOMS: atom_id res chain seq x y z
N SER A 1 10.45 -21.53 31.83
CA SER A 1 10.00 -21.32 30.45
C SER A 1 10.82 -20.19 29.87
N PHE A 2 11.67 -20.48 28.88
CA PHE A 2 12.43 -19.45 28.19
C PHE A 2 11.56 -18.92 27.06
N ARG A 3 11.21 -17.63 27.14
CA ARG A 3 10.44 -16.93 26.13
C ARG A 3 11.42 -16.50 25.04
N VAL A 4 11.35 -17.13 23.87
CA VAL A 4 12.01 -16.62 22.68
C VAL A 4 11.12 -15.50 22.16
N GLU A 5 11.62 -14.26 22.18
CA GLU A 5 11.01 -13.14 21.47
C GLU A 5 11.17 -13.39 19.97
N THR A 6 10.28 -14.22 19.43
CA THR A 6 9.97 -14.23 18.01
C THR A 6 9.06 -13.05 17.73
N LEU A 7 9.13 -12.48 16.52
CA LEU A 7 8.21 -11.47 15.96
C LEU A 7 6.76 -12.03 15.80
N ASN A 8 6.27 -12.85 16.73
CA ASN A 8 5.06 -13.67 16.68
C ASN A 8 3.81 -12.95 17.23
N LEU A 9 3.72 -11.64 17.07
CA LEU A 9 2.45 -10.95 17.22
C LEU A 9 1.74 -11.00 15.85
N GLY A 10 0.48 -11.44 15.83
CA GLY A 10 -0.30 -11.46 14.60
C GLY A 10 -0.32 -10.06 13.95
N ARG A 11 0.16 -9.97 12.71
CA ARG A 11 0.23 -8.73 11.93
C ARG A 11 -0.71 -8.79 10.75
N PHE A 12 -1.41 -7.70 10.49
CA PHE A 12 -2.20 -7.52 9.26
C PHE A 12 -2.00 -6.13 8.65
N GLY A 13 -2.39 -5.97 7.38
CA GLY A 13 -2.34 -4.68 6.68
C GLY A 13 -0.94 -4.10 6.46
N HIS A 14 0.08 -4.94 6.41
CA HIS A 14 1.44 -4.54 6.03
C HIS A 14 1.60 -4.58 4.51
N SER A 15 2.56 -3.81 3.99
CA SER A 15 2.97 -3.90 2.58
C SER A 15 4.23 -4.76 2.47
N THR A 16 4.36 -5.46 1.35
CA THR A 16 5.57 -6.24 1.03
C THR A 16 6.09 -5.92 -0.35
N VAL A 17 7.41 -6.06 -0.53
CA VAL A 17 8.06 -5.99 -1.84
C VAL A 17 9.28 -6.91 -1.85
N LEU A 18 9.44 -7.67 -2.93
CA LEU A 18 10.63 -8.47 -3.18
C LEU A 18 11.61 -7.63 -3.99
N VAL A 19 12.81 -7.43 -3.46
CA VAL A 19 13.92 -6.79 -4.20
C VAL A 19 15.14 -7.68 -4.10
N ASP A 20 15.67 -8.06 -5.27
CA ASP A 20 16.68 -9.12 -5.40
C ASP A 20 16.23 -10.38 -4.65
N ASN A 21 16.97 -10.79 -3.62
CA ASN A 21 16.68 -11.95 -2.80
C ASN A 21 16.10 -11.57 -1.43
N LYS A 22 15.61 -10.34 -1.23
CA LYS A 22 15.09 -9.88 0.07
C LYS A 22 13.63 -9.48 -0.04
N LEU A 23 12.79 -10.14 0.73
CA LEU A 23 11.38 -9.77 0.90
C LEU A 23 11.27 -8.76 2.04
N TYR A 24 11.03 -7.50 1.70
CA TYR A 24 10.86 -6.40 2.65
C TYR A 24 9.40 -6.29 3.09
N PHE A 25 9.22 -5.89 4.35
CA PHE A 25 7.94 -5.66 5.01
C PHE A 25 7.92 -4.24 5.58
N PHE A 26 6.82 -3.54 5.35
CA PHE A 26 6.63 -2.16 5.78
C PHE A 26 5.33 -2.02 6.59
N GLY A 27 5.47 -1.58 7.84
CA GLY A 27 4.38 -1.23 8.73
C GLY A 27 3.43 -2.39 9.02
N GLY A 28 2.13 -2.11 8.92
CA GLY A 28 1.05 -3.00 9.37
C GLY A 28 0.65 -2.76 10.82
N SER A 29 -0.28 -3.57 11.31
CA SER A 29 -0.85 -3.46 12.65
C SER A 29 -0.63 -4.73 13.46
N LEU A 30 -0.18 -4.56 14.70
CA LEU A 30 -0.14 -5.59 15.76
C LEU A 30 -1.27 -5.36 16.79
N GLY A 31 -2.31 -4.64 16.38
CA GLY A 31 -3.25 -3.93 17.25
C GLY A 31 -3.14 -2.42 16.99
N PRO A 32 -2.09 -1.75 17.49
CA PRO A 32 -1.69 -0.44 17.00
C PRO A 32 -0.95 -0.56 15.65
N CYS A 33 -1.06 0.48 14.82
CA CYS A 33 -0.22 0.63 13.64
C CYS A 33 1.26 0.76 14.05
N THR A 34 2.11 0.09 13.30
CA THR A 34 3.55 0.06 13.49
C THR A 34 4.24 0.87 12.40
N ASN A 35 5.47 1.28 12.67
CA ASN A 35 6.38 1.86 11.69
C ASN A 35 7.48 0.88 11.29
N ASP A 36 7.24 -0.41 11.48
CA ASP A 36 8.27 -1.43 11.35
C ASP A 36 8.80 -1.51 9.92
N VAL A 37 10.11 -1.73 9.80
CA VAL A 37 10.77 -2.05 8.54
C VAL A 37 11.69 -3.22 8.80
N PHE A 38 11.41 -4.35 8.16
CA PHE A 38 12.20 -5.57 8.31
C PHE A 38 12.18 -6.37 7.01
N TYR A 39 13.09 -7.33 6.87
CA TYR A 39 13.11 -8.19 5.70
C TYR A 39 13.48 -9.64 6.02
N LEU A 40 13.16 -10.52 5.08
CA LEU A 40 13.60 -11.92 5.03
C LEU A 40 14.52 -12.12 3.83
N ASP A 41 15.73 -12.65 4.08
CA ASP A 41 16.67 -13.02 3.03
C ASP A 41 16.33 -14.41 2.49
N LEU A 42 15.87 -14.46 1.25
CA LEU A 42 15.46 -15.67 0.52
C LEU A 42 16.64 -16.34 -0.21
N SER A 43 17.86 -15.79 -0.13
CA SER A 43 19.05 -16.44 -0.71
C SER A 43 19.50 -17.68 0.07
N GLN A 44 18.99 -17.85 1.30
CA GLN A 44 19.33 -18.94 2.19
C GLN A 44 18.08 -19.75 2.54
N GLN A 45 18.23 -21.05 2.77
CA GLN A 45 17.16 -21.86 3.34
C GLN A 45 16.87 -21.43 4.78
N PHE A 46 15.60 -21.43 5.16
CA PHE A 46 15.16 -21.06 6.52
C PHE A 46 14.03 -21.96 7.02
N ASN A 47 13.86 -22.00 8.35
CA ASN A 47 12.71 -22.64 8.99
C ASN A 47 11.55 -21.66 9.06
N ALA A 48 10.38 -22.03 8.50
CA ALA A 48 9.18 -21.20 8.52
C ALA A 48 8.61 -20.95 9.93
N GLU A 49 8.89 -21.82 10.90
CA GLU A 49 8.49 -21.63 12.30
C GLU A 49 9.35 -20.59 13.03
N ASN A 50 10.56 -20.34 12.54
CA ASN A 50 11.47 -19.33 13.08
C ASN A 50 12.30 -18.69 11.95
N PRO A 51 11.67 -17.85 11.11
CA PRO A 51 12.38 -17.23 9.99
C PRO A 51 13.44 -16.23 10.48
N PRO A 52 14.60 -16.13 9.82
CA PRO A 52 15.69 -15.23 10.20
C PRO A 52 15.40 -13.79 9.76
N TRP A 53 14.44 -13.15 10.41
CA TRP A 53 14.08 -11.76 10.13
C TRP A 53 15.25 -10.82 10.44
N THR A 54 15.50 -9.87 9.55
CA THR A 54 16.38 -8.73 9.84
C THR A 54 15.53 -7.49 10.08
N ASP A 55 15.55 -7.00 11.32
CA ASP A 55 14.84 -5.79 11.71
C ASP A 55 15.70 -4.55 11.46
N LEU A 56 15.15 -3.60 10.69
CA LEU A 56 15.76 -2.31 10.37
C LEU A 56 15.05 -1.14 11.07
N THR A 57 14.00 -1.41 11.86
CA THR A 57 13.06 -0.40 12.38
C THR A 57 13.74 0.71 13.17
N SER A 58 14.79 0.41 13.93
CA SER A 58 15.53 1.42 14.71
C SER A 58 16.21 2.49 13.85
N ASN A 59 16.64 2.15 12.63
CA ASN A 59 17.38 3.04 11.72
C ASN A 59 16.55 3.49 10.51
N SER A 60 15.53 2.71 10.17
CA SER A 60 14.75 2.81 8.93
C SER A 60 13.24 2.86 9.19
N GLY A 61 12.83 2.96 10.45
CA GLY A 61 11.42 3.01 10.83
C GLY A 61 10.68 4.08 10.04
N ILE A 62 9.46 3.74 9.64
CA ILE A 62 8.62 4.60 8.83
C ILE A 62 8.37 5.91 9.61
N GLY A 63 8.84 7.03 9.08
CA GLY A 63 8.76 8.34 9.75
C GLY A 63 7.33 8.92 9.83
N PHE A 64 6.34 8.26 9.25
CA PHE A 64 4.95 8.70 9.21
C PHE A 64 4.03 7.76 10.01
N LYS A 65 3.19 8.32 10.88
CA LYS A 65 2.13 7.57 11.57
C LYS A 65 0.90 7.56 10.65
N ILE A 66 0.54 6.37 10.17
CA ILE A 66 -0.49 6.17 9.14
C ILE A 66 -1.91 6.49 9.65
N MET A 67 -2.11 6.59 10.97
CA MET A 67 -3.42 6.84 11.56
C MET A 67 -3.39 7.93 12.62
N ARG A 68 -4.56 8.53 12.87
CA ARG A 68 -4.80 9.35 14.06
C ARG A 68 -4.20 8.65 15.28
N ASN A 69 -3.29 9.33 15.97
CA ASN A 69 -2.77 8.82 17.23
C ASN A 69 -3.91 8.72 18.27
N GLN A 70 -3.64 8.14 19.44
CA GLN A 70 -4.64 8.06 20.53
C GLN A 70 -5.18 9.46 20.95
N ASN A 71 -4.51 10.54 20.54
CA ASN A 71 -4.87 11.93 20.78
C ASN A 71 -5.62 12.59 19.61
N ASN A 72 -6.06 11.83 18.59
CA ASN A 72 -6.75 12.32 17.37
C ASN A 72 -5.94 13.27 16.47
N GLU A 73 -4.63 13.37 16.65
CA GLU A 73 -3.77 14.22 15.80
C GLU A 73 -3.40 13.47 14.52
N ASP A 74 -3.59 14.14 13.39
CA ASP A 74 -3.17 13.66 12.07
C ASP A 74 -1.78 14.22 11.76
N SER A 75 -0.76 13.38 11.80
CA SER A 75 0.63 13.76 11.47
C SER A 75 0.96 13.50 10.00
N PHE A 76 -0.04 13.60 9.12
CA PHE A 76 0.12 13.38 7.69
C PHE A 76 1.00 14.46 7.05
N ILE A 77 2.02 14.04 6.30
CA ILE A 77 2.96 14.95 5.63
C ILE A 77 2.93 14.76 4.11
N SER A 78 2.93 13.51 3.63
CA SER A 78 2.96 13.18 2.21
C SER A 78 2.19 11.89 1.90
N LEU A 79 1.72 11.76 0.66
CA LEU A 79 1.18 10.48 0.14
C LEU A 79 2.28 9.52 -0.32
N VAL A 80 3.45 10.06 -0.65
CA VAL A 80 4.54 9.28 -1.23
C VAL A 80 5.79 9.49 -0.41
N TYR A 81 6.39 8.36 -0.04
CA TYR A 81 7.68 8.25 0.58
C TYR A 81 8.51 7.27 -0.23
N GLU A 82 9.77 7.58 -0.45
CA GLU A 82 10.71 6.72 -1.16
C GLU A 82 11.71 6.15 -0.16
N PHE A 83 11.85 4.82 -0.14
CA PHE A 83 12.81 4.13 0.71
C PHE A 83 14.08 3.81 -0.07
N ASN A 84 15.20 4.42 0.32
CA ASN A 84 16.48 4.12 -0.29
C ASN A 84 17.08 2.85 0.34
N LEU A 85 17.11 1.76 -0.41
CA LEU A 85 17.61 0.47 0.06
C LEU A 85 19.12 0.46 0.39
N LYS A 86 19.91 1.39 -0.15
CA LYS A 86 21.36 1.47 0.10
C LYS A 86 21.64 2.18 1.43
N SER A 87 20.95 3.27 1.71
CA SER A 87 21.14 4.04 2.95
C SER A 87 20.19 3.63 4.08
N GLY A 88 19.10 2.92 3.76
CA GLY A 88 18.04 2.59 4.70
C GLY A 88 17.24 3.83 5.15
N GLN A 89 17.21 4.90 4.35
CA GLN A 89 16.58 6.17 4.72
C GLN A 89 15.38 6.48 3.83
N TRP A 90 14.38 7.13 4.41
CA TRP A 90 13.20 7.63 3.71
C TRP A 90 13.41 9.06 3.22
N ILE A 91 12.93 9.36 2.02
CA ILE A 91 12.81 10.73 1.50
C ILE A 91 11.39 11.01 1.04
N ILE A 92 11.04 12.30 1.00
CA ILE A 92 9.77 12.78 0.44
C ILE A 92 10.08 13.41 -0.93
N PRO A 93 9.75 12.74 -2.04
CA PRO A 93 9.95 13.32 -3.37
C PRO A 93 8.98 14.50 -3.60
N VAL A 94 9.43 15.50 -4.36
CA VAL A 94 8.57 16.60 -4.80
C VAL A 94 7.77 16.15 -6.02
N ILE A 95 6.52 15.74 -5.78
CA ILE A 95 5.62 15.25 -6.83
C ILE A 95 4.63 16.36 -7.22
N LYS A 96 4.40 16.52 -8.51
CA LYS A 96 3.50 17.53 -9.10
C LYS A 96 2.26 16.87 -9.72
N GLY A 97 1.40 17.68 -10.32
CA GLY A 97 0.23 17.22 -11.06
C GLY A 97 -1.01 17.04 -10.19
N ASN A 98 -1.89 16.14 -10.60
CA ASN A 98 -3.22 15.98 -10.01
C ASN A 98 -3.16 15.01 -8.82
N VAL A 99 -2.69 15.50 -7.68
CA VAL A 99 -2.49 14.70 -6.45
C VAL A 99 -3.83 14.09 -5.98
N PRO A 100 -3.90 12.77 -5.72
CA PRO A 100 -5.12 12.13 -5.27
C PRO A 100 -5.46 12.44 -3.82
N ALA A 101 -6.74 12.27 -3.45
CA ALA A 101 -7.12 12.26 -2.06
C ALA A 101 -6.43 11.11 -1.31
N ARG A 102 -6.02 11.37 -0.05
CA ARG A 102 -5.50 10.33 0.86
C ARG A 102 -6.53 9.21 0.97
N ARG A 103 -6.06 7.97 0.86
CA ARG A 103 -6.89 6.77 0.80
C ARG A 103 -6.19 5.58 1.45
N ARG A 104 -6.95 4.56 1.83
CA ARG A 104 -6.49 3.28 2.39
C ARG A 104 -7.28 2.12 1.78
N GLU A 105 -6.98 0.89 2.19
CA GLU A 105 -7.69 -0.33 1.76
C GLU A 105 -7.61 -0.56 0.23
N PHE A 106 -6.44 -0.31 -0.36
CA PHE A 106 -6.14 -0.56 -1.76
C PHE A 106 -4.80 -1.31 -1.89
N GLN A 107 -4.59 -1.97 -3.03
CA GLN A 107 -3.29 -2.50 -3.43
C GLN A 107 -2.86 -1.83 -4.73
N ALA A 108 -1.70 -1.18 -4.72
CA ALA A 108 -1.11 -0.60 -5.93
C ALA A 108 -0.41 -1.68 -6.77
N VAL A 109 -0.34 -1.46 -8.07
CA VAL A 109 0.50 -2.24 -8.99
C VAL A 109 1.41 -1.30 -9.76
N ALA A 110 2.57 -1.77 -10.18
CA ALA A 110 3.55 -0.99 -10.92
C ALA A 110 3.93 -1.70 -12.22
N ASP A 111 4.15 -0.93 -13.28
CA ASP A 111 4.77 -1.43 -14.51
C ASP A 111 6.29 -1.22 -14.51
N ASP A 112 6.97 -1.87 -15.44
CA ASP A 112 8.42 -1.76 -15.62
C ASP A 112 8.85 -0.42 -16.25
N LEU A 113 7.89 0.42 -16.66
CA LEU A 113 8.13 1.74 -17.23
C LEU A 113 8.14 2.84 -16.15
N GLY A 114 7.84 2.49 -14.91
CA GLY A 114 7.87 3.39 -13.76
C GLY A 114 6.53 4.05 -13.47
N SER A 115 5.40 3.51 -13.93
CA SER A 115 4.07 3.96 -13.52
C SER A 115 3.53 3.08 -12.40
N ILE A 116 2.92 3.71 -11.40
CA ILE A 116 2.20 3.05 -10.30
C ILE A 116 0.71 3.38 -10.43
N TYR A 117 -0.12 2.35 -10.43
CA TYR A 117 -1.56 2.41 -10.63
C TYR A 117 -2.28 2.11 -9.31
N VAL A 118 -3.20 3.00 -8.93
CA VAL A 118 -4.01 2.89 -7.71
C VAL A 118 -5.48 3.07 -8.09
N PHE A 119 -6.25 1.99 -8.05
CA PHE A 119 -7.69 2.04 -8.30
C PHE A 119 -8.48 2.12 -6.98
N GLY A 120 -9.47 2.99 -6.91
CA GLY A 120 -10.38 3.02 -5.76
C GLY A 120 -9.68 3.26 -4.41
N GLY A 121 -10.02 2.47 -3.40
CA GLY A 121 -9.66 2.71 -2.00
C GLY A 121 -10.70 3.55 -1.26
N GLY A 122 -10.46 3.82 0.02
CA GLY A 122 -11.39 4.56 0.88
C GLY A 122 -10.72 5.66 1.69
N ALA A 123 -11.45 6.76 1.92
CA ALA A 123 -11.10 7.81 2.86
C ALA A 123 -12.14 7.91 3.96
N ASP A 124 -11.70 7.96 5.21
CA ASP A 124 -12.57 8.07 6.38
C ASP A 124 -11.82 8.74 7.56
N LYS A 125 -12.46 8.77 8.73
CA LYS A 125 -11.91 9.40 9.94
C LYS A 125 -10.59 8.82 10.43
N SER A 126 -10.28 7.56 10.11
CA SER A 126 -9.02 6.89 10.50
C SER A 126 -7.79 7.54 9.85
N ILE A 127 -7.98 8.12 8.66
CA ILE A 127 -6.94 8.83 7.90
C ILE A 127 -7.18 10.34 7.86
N GLY A 128 -7.91 10.88 8.85
CA GLY A 128 -8.13 12.32 8.99
C GLY A 128 -9.23 12.91 8.10
N SER A 129 -9.94 12.11 7.29
CA SER A 129 -11.05 12.61 6.48
C SER A 129 -12.30 12.86 7.34
N ASN A 130 -12.99 13.98 7.10
CA ASN A 130 -14.28 14.28 7.74
C ASN A 130 -15.46 13.56 7.07
N ILE A 131 -15.27 13.09 5.83
CA ILE A 131 -16.26 12.35 5.07
C ILE A 131 -15.78 10.91 4.86
N THR A 132 -16.73 9.98 4.82
CA THR A 132 -16.45 8.62 4.33
C THR A 132 -16.69 8.61 2.83
N GLN A 133 -15.65 8.34 2.05
CA GLN A 133 -15.70 8.28 0.59
C GLN A 133 -14.99 7.04 0.10
N ILE A 134 -15.65 6.27 -0.75
CA ILE A 134 -15.03 5.16 -1.48
C ILE A 134 -14.83 5.62 -2.91
N PHE A 135 -13.63 5.41 -3.43
CA PHE A 135 -13.24 5.90 -4.74
C PHE A 135 -13.42 4.81 -5.81
N ASN A 136 -13.61 5.25 -7.05
CA ASN A 136 -13.56 4.42 -8.26
C ASN A 136 -12.70 5.06 -9.36
N ASP A 137 -11.83 5.99 -8.99
CA ASP A 137 -10.87 6.60 -9.90
C ASP A 137 -9.61 5.71 -10.02
N MET A 138 -8.88 5.91 -11.12
CA MET A 138 -7.54 5.36 -11.31
C MET A 138 -6.54 6.50 -11.12
N ALA A 139 -5.87 6.56 -9.97
CA ALA A 139 -4.76 7.48 -9.74
C ALA A 139 -3.46 6.85 -10.25
N ILE A 140 -2.70 7.59 -11.05
CA ILE A 140 -1.48 7.11 -11.70
C ILE A 140 -0.31 7.99 -11.26
N LEU A 141 0.71 7.40 -10.64
CA LEU A 141 1.96 8.07 -10.33
C LEU A 141 3.03 7.64 -11.32
N ASN A 142 3.49 8.59 -12.15
CA ASN A 142 4.69 8.38 -12.94
C ASN A 142 5.93 8.69 -12.08
N THR A 143 6.72 7.68 -11.77
CA THR A 143 7.91 7.78 -10.89
C THR A 143 9.13 8.36 -11.60
N VAL A 144 9.15 8.39 -12.93
CA VAL A 144 10.23 9.00 -13.72
C VAL A 144 10.09 10.53 -13.74
N ASN A 145 8.88 11.01 -14.03
CA ASN A 145 8.55 12.43 -14.12
C ASN A 145 8.12 13.03 -12.78
N LEU A 146 7.87 12.20 -11.77
CA LEU A 146 7.34 12.59 -10.46
C LEU A 146 6.04 13.39 -10.60
N THR A 147 5.07 12.83 -11.33
CA THR A 147 3.76 13.46 -11.58
C THR A 147 2.60 12.52 -11.33
N TRP A 148 1.59 13.01 -10.62
CA TRP A 148 0.28 12.37 -10.54
C TRP A 148 -0.61 12.77 -11.71
N SER A 149 -1.36 11.80 -12.23
CA SER A 149 -2.47 11.97 -13.16
C SER A 149 -3.62 11.04 -12.79
N TYR A 150 -4.72 11.12 -13.53
CA TYR A 150 -5.84 10.19 -13.43
C TYR A 150 -6.06 9.50 -14.78
N GLY A 151 -6.38 8.22 -14.74
CA GLY A 151 -6.95 7.50 -15.88
C GLY A 151 -8.39 7.96 -16.16
N PRO A 152 -8.93 7.66 -17.35
CA PRO A 152 -10.28 8.00 -17.75
C PRO A 152 -11.33 7.37 -16.83
N ILE A 153 -12.41 8.12 -16.60
CA ILE A 153 -13.54 7.73 -15.73
C ILE A 153 -14.66 7.06 -16.55
N VAL A 154 -14.52 7.00 -17.88
CA VAL A 154 -15.57 6.47 -18.77
C VAL A 154 -15.75 4.98 -18.51
N ASN A 155 -16.95 4.59 -18.07
CA ASN A 155 -17.26 3.22 -17.62
C ASN A 155 -16.34 2.71 -16.50
N ALA A 156 -15.85 3.61 -15.63
CA ALA A 156 -15.11 3.23 -14.46
C ALA A 156 -15.91 2.20 -13.64
N PRO A 157 -15.26 1.12 -13.15
CA PRO A 157 -15.94 0.15 -12.32
C PRO A 157 -16.51 0.76 -11.04
N THR A 158 -17.28 -0.03 -10.30
CA THR A 158 -17.85 0.37 -9.01
C THR A 158 -16.74 0.69 -7.99
N PRO A 159 -16.99 1.64 -7.06
CA PRO A 159 -16.02 1.97 -6.02
C PRO A 159 -15.67 0.75 -5.17
N ARG A 160 -14.37 0.52 -4.92
CA ARG A 160 -13.88 -0.74 -4.33
C ARG A 160 -12.77 -0.54 -3.30
N VAL A 161 -12.78 -1.37 -2.25
CA VAL A 161 -11.74 -1.48 -1.20
C VAL A 161 -11.40 -2.94 -0.90
N ASP A 162 -10.32 -3.19 -0.16
CA ASP A 162 -9.87 -4.49 0.37
C ASP A 162 -9.60 -5.58 -0.67
N TYR A 163 -9.37 -5.19 -1.90
CA TYR A 163 -9.02 -6.10 -2.98
C TYR A 163 -7.51 -6.38 -3.00
N THR A 164 -7.12 -7.45 -3.69
CA THR A 164 -5.75 -7.63 -4.19
C THR A 164 -5.70 -7.26 -5.67
N ALA A 165 -4.53 -6.82 -6.16
CA ALA A 165 -4.35 -6.44 -7.56
C ALA A 165 -3.08 -7.05 -8.14
N THR A 166 -3.11 -7.40 -9.42
CA THR A 166 -1.96 -7.96 -10.15
C THR A 166 -1.96 -7.39 -11.57
N LEU A 167 -0.86 -6.75 -11.96
CA LEU A 167 -0.63 -6.33 -13.34
C LEU A 167 -0.10 -7.52 -14.14
N LEU A 168 -0.76 -7.84 -15.24
CA LEU A 168 -0.36 -8.85 -16.20
C LEU A 168 0.55 -8.25 -17.28
N SER A 169 1.30 -9.11 -17.96
CA SER A 169 2.26 -8.70 -19.01
C SER A 169 1.62 -8.07 -20.24
N ASP A 170 0.32 -8.29 -20.45
CA ASP A 170 -0.47 -7.71 -21.54
C ASP A 170 -1.07 -6.34 -21.18
N GLY A 171 -0.73 -5.78 -20.01
CA GLY A 171 -1.25 -4.48 -19.59
C GLY A 171 -2.62 -4.57 -18.90
N VAL A 172 -3.16 -5.77 -18.65
CA VAL A 172 -4.40 -5.91 -17.86
C VAL A 172 -4.08 -5.97 -16.37
N ILE A 173 -4.73 -5.14 -15.57
CA ILE A 173 -4.73 -5.26 -14.11
C ILE A 173 -5.92 -6.11 -13.67
N VAL A 174 -5.65 -7.23 -13.01
CA VAL A 174 -6.66 -8.09 -12.39
C VAL A 174 -6.81 -7.73 -10.92
N TYR A 175 -8.04 -7.49 -10.50
CA TYR A 175 -8.45 -7.23 -9.13
C TYR A 175 -9.23 -8.44 -8.60
N ILE A 176 -8.81 -9.01 -7.47
CA ILE A 176 -9.46 -10.18 -6.86
C ILE A 176 -9.90 -9.84 -5.44
N GLY A 177 -11.14 -10.20 -5.13
CA GLY A 177 -11.77 -9.95 -3.84
C GLY A 177 -12.18 -8.50 -3.63
N GLY A 178 -12.31 -8.16 -2.35
CA GLY A 178 -12.64 -6.83 -1.88
C GLY A 178 -14.14 -6.62 -1.68
N ARG A 179 -14.49 -5.35 -1.45
CA ARG A 179 -15.86 -4.90 -1.19
C ARG A 179 -16.17 -3.73 -2.10
N GLU A 180 -17.29 -3.80 -2.78
CA GLU A 180 -17.84 -2.67 -3.54
C GLU A 180 -18.80 -1.86 -2.69
N TYR A 181 -18.80 -0.54 -2.90
CA TYR A 181 -19.72 0.36 -2.22
C TYR A 181 -20.79 0.85 -3.20
N ILE A 182 -22.00 0.31 -3.07
CA ILE A 182 -23.13 0.57 -3.96
C ILE A 182 -24.31 1.07 -3.12
N TYR A 183 -24.81 2.27 -3.43
CA TYR A 183 -25.96 2.89 -2.76
C TYR A 183 -25.91 2.88 -1.22
N GLY A 184 -24.72 3.05 -0.63
CA GLY A 184 -24.54 3.08 0.82
C GLY A 184 -24.21 1.73 1.46
N VAL A 185 -24.15 0.64 0.69
CA VAL A 185 -23.99 -0.73 1.17
C VAL A 185 -22.71 -1.34 0.62
N PHE A 186 -21.99 -2.07 1.47
CA PHE A 186 -20.85 -2.88 1.04
C PHE A 186 -21.31 -4.27 0.60
N ALA A 187 -20.85 -4.70 -0.57
CA ALA A 187 -21.03 -6.06 -1.08
C ALA A 187 -19.67 -6.69 -1.36
N VAL A 188 -19.47 -7.95 -0.96
CA VAL A 188 -18.27 -8.72 -1.31
C VAL A 188 -18.32 -9.05 -2.80
N VAL A 189 -17.16 -8.98 -3.45
CA VAL A 189 -17.04 -9.24 -4.89
C VAL A 189 -15.87 -10.15 -5.20
N ASP A 190 -16.00 -10.90 -6.30
CA ASP A 190 -15.01 -11.92 -6.67
C ASP A 190 -13.84 -11.34 -7.46
N ALA A 191 -14.10 -10.72 -8.61
CA ALA A 191 -13.03 -10.24 -9.48
C ALA A 191 -13.46 -9.08 -10.39
N MET A 192 -12.49 -8.38 -10.96
CA MET A 192 -12.65 -7.32 -11.95
C MET A 192 -11.32 -7.12 -12.69
N THR A 193 -11.38 -6.57 -13.90
CA THR A 193 -10.19 -6.24 -14.69
C THR A 193 -10.23 -4.80 -15.18
N ILE A 194 -9.07 -4.17 -15.32
CA ILE A 194 -8.88 -2.90 -16.02
C ILE A 194 -7.77 -3.11 -17.05
N ASP A 195 -8.05 -2.79 -18.30
CA ASP A 195 -7.06 -2.80 -19.37
C ASP A 195 -6.39 -1.42 -19.48
N LEU A 196 -5.07 -1.36 -19.34
CA LEU A 196 -4.31 -0.13 -19.41
C LEU A 196 -4.32 0.51 -20.80
N GLU A 197 -4.58 -0.24 -21.88
CA GLU A 197 -4.73 0.32 -23.24
C GLU A 197 -5.99 1.18 -23.39
N LEU A 198 -6.96 1.02 -22.49
CA LEU A 198 -8.18 1.83 -22.43
C LEU A 198 -8.03 3.09 -21.57
N LEU A 199 -6.84 3.33 -20.98
CA LEU A 199 -6.53 4.50 -20.17
C LEU A 199 -5.95 5.68 -20.96
#